data_AF-A0A165SER0-F1
#
_entry.id   AF-A0A165SER0-F1
#
_cell.length_a   1.000
_cell.length_b   1.000
_cell.length_c   1.000
_cell.angle_alpha   90.00
_cell.angle_beta   90.00
_cell.angle_gamma   90.00
#
_symmetry.space_group_name_H-M   'P 1'
#
loop_
_entity.id
_entity.type
_entity.pdbx_description
1 polymer ?
#
loop_
_entity_poly.entity_id
_entity_poly.type
_entity_poly.pdbx_seq_one_letter_code
_entity_poly.pdbx_strand_id
1 'polypeptide(L)'
;MAPLADQHGFPTHVQFSEMLKRYITSLHPRKSVKALIDREMYDKIHGSLNDPSNHRIGNAQFRFWVRKMFSLEHVPGYTGPYSENADSSSPILVVVHENRPVAIKEELYSVLCHCHGLAQHGGRDRTCAVVRSLYSYVPKVLIAAFVAECPTCQYRRTGD
;
A
#
# COMPACT_ATOMS: atom_id res chain seq x y z
N MET A 1 15.95 -8.11 -2.26
CA MET A 1 15.27 -7.00 -1.57
C MET A 1 16.16 -6.58 -0.41
N ALA A 2 16.71 -5.36 -0.45
CA ALA A 2 17.44 -4.81 0.69
C ALA A 2 16.50 -4.69 1.91
N PRO A 3 16.97 -4.87 3.14
CA PRO A 3 16.16 -4.59 4.32
C PRO A 3 15.72 -3.13 4.28
N LEU A 4 14.41 -2.88 4.42
CA LEU A 4 13.85 -1.53 4.46
C LEU A 4 14.48 -0.82 5.66
N ALA A 5 15.38 0.12 5.40
CA ALA A 5 16.08 0.86 6.44
C ALA A 5 15.09 1.77 7.19
N ASP A 6 15.29 1.89 8.50
CA ASP A 6 14.54 2.84 9.32
C ASP A 6 14.75 4.28 8.81
N GLN A 7 13.67 5.05 8.71
CA GLN A 7 13.74 6.45 8.31
C GLN A 7 13.74 7.36 9.55
N HIS A 8 14.77 8.19 9.69
CA HIS A 8 14.88 9.14 10.80
C HIS A 8 13.65 10.08 10.84
N GLY A 9 13.08 10.28 12.04
CA GLY A 9 11.87 11.09 12.24
C GLY A 9 10.54 10.33 12.02
N PHE A 10 10.60 9.05 11.67
CA PHE A 10 9.44 8.18 11.52
C PHE A 10 9.49 7.02 12.52
N PRO A 11 8.38 6.29 12.74
CA PRO A 11 8.43 5.00 13.42
C PRO A 11 9.43 4.06 12.74
N THR A 12 10.08 3.20 13.52
CA THR A 12 10.95 2.15 12.97
C THR A 12 10.12 1.09 12.24
N HIS A 13 10.77 0.32 11.38
CA HIS A 13 10.13 -0.79 10.69
C HIS A 13 9.60 -1.84 11.67
N VAL A 14 10.28 -2.06 12.81
CA VAL A 14 9.82 -2.96 13.88
C VAL A 14 8.52 -2.44 14.49
N GLN A 15 8.48 -1.16 14.90
CA GLN A 15 7.27 -0.55 15.44
C GLN A 15 6.12 -0.62 14.43
N PHE A 16 6.40 -0.33 13.16
CA PHE A 16 5.39 -0.43 12.10
C PHE A 16 4.88 -1.87 11.92
N SER A 17 5.78 -2.86 11.93
CA SER A 17 5.41 -4.27 11.81
C SER A 17 4.48 -4.71 12.94
N GLU A 18 4.70 -4.22 14.15
CA GLU A 18 3.81 -4.46 15.29
C GLU A 18 2.45 -3.76 15.13
N MET A 19 2.42 -2.52 14.64
CA MET A 19 1.17 -1.83 14.30
C MET A 19 0.36 -2.61 13.25
N LEU A 20 1.03 -3.07 12.19
CA LEU A 20 0.43 -3.85 11.12
C LEU A 20 -0.10 -5.19 11.64
N LYS A 21 0.67 -5.89 12.47
CA LYS A 21 0.25 -7.14 13.11
C LYS A 21 -0.98 -6.93 13.97
N ARG A 22 -1.00 -5.92 14.85
CA ARG A 22 -2.17 -5.56 15.67
C ARG A 22 -3.40 -5.27 14.82
N TYR A 23 -3.23 -4.50 13.73
CA TYR A 23 -4.32 -4.23 12.78
C TYR A 23 -4.89 -5.52 12.19
N ILE A 24 -4.04 -6.39 11.62
CA ILE A 24 -4.49 -7.66 11.01
C ILE A 24 -5.19 -8.55 12.03
N THR A 25 -4.65 -8.68 13.24
CA THR A 25 -5.27 -9.51 14.30
C THR A 25 -6.61 -8.98 14.79
N SER A 26 -6.86 -7.66 14.65
CA SER A 26 -8.13 -7.06 15.03
C SER A 26 -9.26 -7.31 14.01
N LEU A 27 -8.92 -7.76 12.80
CA LEU A 27 -9.90 -8.01 11.74
C LEU A 27 -10.53 -9.40 11.89
N HIS A 28 -11.85 -9.47 11.66
CA HIS A 28 -12.53 -10.74 11.48
C HIS A 28 -11.87 -11.54 10.33
N PRO A 29 -11.70 -12.87 10.42
CA PRO A 29 -10.98 -13.68 9.41
C PRO A 29 -11.47 -13.48 7.97
N ARG A 30 -12.78 -13.25 7.79
CA ARG A 30 -13.36 -12.96 6.46
C ARG A 30 -12.98 -11.58 5.90
N LYS A 31 -12.65 -10.61 6.76
CA LYS A 31 -12.23 -9.25 6.37
C LYS A 31 -10.72 -9.14 6.20
N SER A 32 -9.93 -9.89 6.97
CA SER A 32 -8.45 -9.84 6.90
C SER A 32 -7.90 -10.22 5.52
N VAL A 33 -8.50 -11.21 4.86
CA VAL A 33 -8.07 -11.73 3.54
C VAL A 33 -8.11 -10.67 2.42
N LYS A 34 -8.96 -9.65 2.55
CA LYS A 34 -9.14 -8.61 1.52
C LYS A 34 -8.82 -7.19 2.01
N ALA A 35 -8.50 -7.03 3.29
CA ALA A 35 -8.23 -5.72 3.88
C ALA A 35 -6.91 -5.13 3.39
N LEU A 36 -5.95 -5.99 3.08
CA LEU A 36 -4.63 -5.65 2.56
C LEU A 36 -4.32 -6.57 1.38
N ILE A 37 -3.66 -6.04 0.36
CA ILE A 37 -3.17 -6.82 -0.78
C ILE A 37 -1.70 -7.09 -0.53
N ASP A 38 -1.34 -8.35 -0.29
CA ASP A 38 0.07 -8.75 -0.24
C ASP A 38 0.62 -9.00 -1.64
N ARG A 39 1.94 -9.20 -1.73
CA ARG A 39 2.62 -9.41 -3.01
C ARG A 39 2.03 -10.56 -3.82
N GLU A 40 1.76 -11.70 -3.19
CA GLU A 40 1.18 -12.86 -3.88
C GLU A 40 -0.22 -12.56 -4.45
N MET A 41 -1.08 -11.87 -3.68
CA MET A 41 -2.38 -11.43 -4.16
C MET A 41 -2.25 -10.39 -5.28
N TYR A 42 -1.32 -9.45 -5.15
CA TYR A 42 -1.04 -8.44 -6.18
C TYR A 42 -0.66 -9.10 -7.50
N ASP A 43 0.27 -10.07 -7.48
CA ASP A 43 0.74 -10.77 -8.67
C ASP A 43 -0.39 -11.59 -9.33
N LYS A 44 -1.29 -12.17 -8.55
CA LYS A 44 -2.50 -12.85 -9.07
C LYS A 44 -3.48 -11.86 -9.70
N ILE A 45 -3.68 -10.69 -9.09
CA ILE A 45 -4.54 -9.63 -9.65
C ILE A 45 -3.94 -9.16 -10.98
N HIS A 46 -2.65 -8.81 -10.98
CA HIS A 46 -1.91 -8.37 -12.15
C HIS A 46 -1.98 -9.41 -13.27
N GLY A 47 -1.60 -10.65 -13.00
CA GLY A 47 -1.65 -11.74 -13.98
C GLY A 47 -3.05 -12.02 -14.52
N SER A 48 -4.08 -11.94 -13.69
CA SER A 48 -5.47 -12.13 -14.13
C SER A 48 -6.00 -10.99 -15.01
N LEU A 49 -5.44 -9.79 -14.90
CA LEU A 49 -5.79 -8.65 -15.75
C LEU A 49 -4.93 -8.62 -17.03
N ASN A 50 -3.66 -9.02 -16.92
CA ASN A 50 -2.72 -9.05 -18.04
C ASN A 50 -3.05 -10.17 -19.04
N ASP A 51 -3.52 -11.33 -18.56
CA ASP A 51 -4.05 -12.41 -19.39
C ASP A 51 -5.44 -12.85 -18.90
N PRO A 52 -6.51 -12.16 -19.32
CA PRO A 52 -7.88 -12.48 -18.91
C PRO A 52 -8.35 -13.88 -19.37
N SER A 53 -7.69 -14.46 -20.38
CA SER A 53 -8.00 -15.79 -20.91
C SER A 53 -7.39 -16.93 -20.08
N ASN A 54 -6.44 -16.61 -19.21
CA ASN A 54 -5.81 -17.58 -18.34
C ASN A 54 -6.73 -18.01 -17.19
N HIS A 55 -7.46 -19.10 -17.41
CA HIS A 55 -8.39 -19.65 -16.42
C HIS A 55 -7.70 -20.38 -15.26
N ARG A 56 -6.35 -20.49 -15.27
CA ARG A 56 -5.57 -21.12 -14.20
C ARG A 56 -5.36 -20.18 -13.00
N ILE A 57 -5.52 -18.86 -13.19
CA ILE A 57 -5.38 -17.87 -12.13
C ILE A 57 -6.70 -17.72 -11.37
N GLY A 58 -6.71 -18.25 -10.14
CA GLY A 58 -7.87 -18.20 -9.25
C GLY A 58 -9.13 -18.88 -9.79
N ASN A 59 -10.23 -18.79 -9.05
CA ASN A 59 -11.53 -19.31 -9.48
C ASN A 59 -12.35 -18.25 -10.23
N ALA A 60 -13.52 -18.64 -10.77
CA ALA A 60 -14.38 -17.73 -11.52
C ALA A 60 -14.82 -16.50 -10.70
N GLN A 61 -15.12 -16.68 -9.41
CA GLN A 61 -15.52 -15.59 -8.51
C GLN A 61 -14.37 -14.60 -8.27
N PHE A 62 -13.14 -15.11 -8.10
CA PHE A 62 -11.94 -14.30 -7.97
C PHE A 62 -11.73 -13.45 -9.22
N ARG A 63 -11.74 -14.04 -10.42
CA ARG A 63 -11.54 -13.29 -11.67
C ARG A 63 -12.64 -12.26 -11.91
N PHE A 64 -13.89 -12.57 -11.57
CA PHE A 64 -14.99 -11.60 -11.63
C PHE A 64 -14.74 -10.43 -10.66
N TRP A 65 -14.36 -10.72 -9.42
CA TRP A 65 -14.00 -9.69 -8.43
C TRP A 65 -12.83 -8.83 -8.91
N VAL A 66 -11.77 -9.44 -9.47
CA VAL A 66 -10.60 -8.73 -10.00
C VAL A 66 -11.01 -7.71 -11.06
N ARG A 67 -11.72 -8.15 -12.12
CA ARG A 67 -12.16 -7.24 -13.20
C ARG A 67 -13.13 -6.16 -12.75
N LYS A 68 -13.88 -6.42 -11.67
CA LYS A 68 -14.82 -5.45 -11.12
C LYS A 68 -14.11 -4.37 -10.29
N MET A 69 -13.03 -4.72 -9.60
CA MET A 69 -12.38 -3.85 -8.62
C MET A 69 -11.14 -3.15 -9.17
N PHE A 70 -10.44 -3.74 -10.14
CA PHE A 70 -9.12 -3.30 -10.55
C PHE A 70 -8.98 -3.15 -12.06
N SER A 71 -8.05 -2.29 -12.47
CA SER A 71 -7.55 -2.16 -13.85
C SER A 71 -6.02 -2.17 -13.86
N LEU A 72 -5.44 -2.37 -15.06
CA LEU A 72 -4.01 -2.21 -15.32
C LEU A 72 -3.79 -0.90 -16.06
N GLU A 73 -3.04 0.02 -15.45
CA GLU A 73 -2.80 1.36 -16.00
C GLU A 73 -1.34 1.76 -15.84
N HIS A 74 -0.86 2.62 -16.74
CA HIS A 74 0.44 3.26 -16.59
C HIS A 74 0.31 4.46 -15.66
N VAL A 75 1.07 4.49 -14.57
CA VAL A 75 1.09 5.60 -13.61
C VAL A 75 2.44 6.32 -13.70
N PRO A 76 2.50 7.53 -14.30
CA PRO A 76 3.75 8.26 -14.46
C PRO A 76 4.46 8.50 -13.12
N GLY A 77 5.76 8.22 -13.08
CA GLY A 77 6.60 8.44 -11.90
C GLY A 77 6.41 7.42 -10.77
N TYR A 78 5.55 6.41 -10.93
CA TYR A 78 5.40 5.35 -9.93
C TYR A 78 6.49 4.28 -10.08
N THR A 79 7.37 4.18 -9.09
CA THR A 79 8.42 3.17 -8.99
C THR A 79 7.94 1.97 -8.17
N GLY A 80 6.96 1.23 -8.71
CA GLY A 80 6.42 0.02 -8.09
C GLY A 80 7.28 -1.23 -8.28
N PRO A 81 6.83 -2.40 -7.81
CA PRO A 81 7.59 -3.65 -7.89
C PRO A 81 7.91 -4.13 -9.32
N TYR A 82 7.20 -3.61 -10.33
CA TYR A 82 7.43 -3.91 -11.74
C TYR A 82 8.31 -2.86 -12.44
N SER A 83 8.79 -1.84 -11.72
CA SER A 83 9.56 -0.73 -12.32
C SER A 83 11.02 -1.05 -12.63
N GLU A 84 11.65 -1.95 -11.88
CA GLU A 84 13.07 -2.31 -12.03
C GLU A 84 13.33 -3.26 -13.22
N ASN A 85 12.32 -4.01 -13.66
CA ASN A 85 12.44 -5.03 -14.72
C ASN A 85 11.84 -4.58 -16.06
N ALA A 86 11.55 -3.29 -16.21
CA ALA A 86 10.93 -2.77 -17.40
C ALA A 86 11.96 -2.62 -18.52
N ASP A 87 11.73 -3.31 -19.64
CA ASP A 87 12.33 -2.94 -20.91
C ASP A 87 11.90 -1.50 -21.22
N SER A 88 12.85 -0.62 -21.56
CA SER A 88 12.61 0.80 -21.84
C SER A 88 11.61 1.04 -22.99
N SER A 89 11.22 -0.02 -23.68
CA SER A 89 10.35 -0.05 -24.84
C SER A 89 8.85 -0.16 -24.51
N SER A 90 8.44 -0.48 -23.27
CA SER A 90 7.02 -0.64 -22.91
C SER A 90 6.64 0.03 -21.58
N PRO A 91 5.49 0.72 -21.50
CA PRO A 91 5.03 1.32 -20.25
C PRO A 91 4.68 0.23 -19.24
N ILE A 92 5.19 0.35 -18.01
CA ILE A 92 4.86 -0.56 -16.91
C ILE A 92 3.39 -0.34 -16.52
N LEU A 93 2.58 -1.38 -16.69
CA LEU A 93 1.20 -1.36 -16.20
C LEU A 93 1.15 -1.87 -14.76
N VAL A 94 0.52 -1.09 -13.90
CA VAL A 94 0.36 -1.40 -12.47
C VAL A 94 -1.10 -1.58 -12.12
N VAL A 95 -1.36 -2.38 -11.08
CA VAL A 95 -2.72 -2.59 -10.58
C VAL A 95 -3.21 -1.31 -9.92
N VAL A 96 -4.32 -0.78 -10.41
CA VAL A 96 -4.97 0.42 -9.88
C VAL A 96 -6.39 0.10 -9.41
N HIS A 97 -6.84 0.88 -8.43
CA HIS A 97 -8.23 0.92 -7.94
C HIS A 97 -8.61 2.39 -7.74
N GLU A 98 -9.77 2.80 -8.25
CA GLU A 98 -10.24 4.20 -8.19
C GLU A 98 -9.19 5.22 -8.72
N ASN A 99 -8.51 4.88 -9.82
CA ASN A 99 -7.45 5.70 -10.46
C ASN A 99 -6.20 5.94 -9.58
N ARG A 100 -5.94 5.03 -8.63
CA ARG A 100 -4.76 5.08 -7.76
C ARG A 100 -4.07 3.71 -7.67
N PRO A 101 -2.73 3.66 -7.71
CA PRO A 101 -1.99 2.40 -7.55
C PRO A 101 -2.36 1.72 -6.22
N VAL A 102 -2.58 0.41 -6.28
CA VAL A 102 -2.87 -0.42 -5.11
C VAL A 102 -1.61 -0.56 -4.28
N ALA A 103 -1.66 -0.15 -3.01
CA ALA A 103 -0.53 -0.33 -2.10
C ALA A 103 -0.37 -1.81 -1.70
N ILE A 104 0.87 -2.32 -1.82
CA ILE A 104 1.23 -3.66 -1.40
C ILE A 104 1.56 -3.66 0.09
N LYS A 105 1.04 -4.65 0.83
CA LYS A 105 1.20 -4.80 2.28
C LYS A 105 2.66 -4.65 2.72
N GLU A 106 3.58 -5.32 2.03
CA GLU A 106 5.02 -5.30 2.32
C GLU A 106 5.68 -3.93 2.06
N GLU A 107 5.06 -3.07 1.25
CA GLU A 107 5.55 -1.72 0.91
C GLU A 107 4.87 -0.62 1.73
N LEU A 108 3.91 -0.96 2.59
CA LEU A 108 3.15 0.04 3.36
C LEU A 108 4.03 0.92 4.24
N TYR A 109 5.16 0.41 4.74
CA TYR A 109 6.08 1.21 5.55
C TYR A 109 6.62 2.40 4.74
N SER A 110 7.19 2.14 3.56
CA SER A 110 7.76 3.19 2.71
C SER A 110 6.68 4.13 2.19
N VAL A 111 5.52 3.61 1.80
CA VAL A 111 4.35 4.40 1.40
C VAL A 111 3.94 5.38 2.50
N LEU A 112 3.84 4.92 3.76
CA LEU A 112 3.43 5.77 4.87
C LEU A 112 4.49 6.80 5.24
N CYS A 113 5.77 6.44 5.25
CA CYS A 113 6.84 7.43 5.49
C CYS A 113 6.83 8.52 4.41
N HIS A 114 6.74 8.12 3.13
CA HIS A 114 6.68 9.07 2.02
C HIS A 114 5.45 9.99 2.12
N CYS A 115 4.26 9.44 2.28
CA CYS A 115 3.02 10.23 2.34
C CYS A 115 2.96 11.12 3.61
N HIS A 116 3.45 10.63 4.74
CA HIS A 116 3.50 11.42 5.98
C HIS A 116 4.54 12.54 5.90
N GLY A 117 5.68 12.29 5.26
CA GLY A 117 6.67 13.31 4.93
C GLY A 117 6.11 14.39 4.00
N LEU A 118 5.41 14.01 2.93
CA LEU A 118 4.69 14.94 2.05
C LEU A 118 3.59 15.73 2.77
N ALA A 119 2.92 15.11 3.75
CA ALA A 119 1.98 15.78 4.64
C ALA A 119 2.66 16.72 5.66
N GLN A 120 4.00 16.83 5.62
CA GLN A 120 4.83 17.63 6.52
C GLN A 120 4.58 17.28 7.99
N HIS A 121 4.55 15.98 8.31
CA HIS A 121 4.19 15.49 9.64
C HIS A 121 2.82 15.98 10.12
N GLY A 122 1.88 16.19 9.19
CA GLY A 122 0.51 16.58 9.50
C GLY A 122 -0.25 15.48 10.26
N GLY A 123 -1.30 15.90 10.98
CA GLY A 123 -2.18 14.97 11.71
C GLY A 123 -2.87 13.94 10.82
N ARG A 124 -3.63 13.03 11.45
CA ARG A 124 -4.30 11.89 10.80
C ARG A 124 -4.99 12.27 9.50
N ASP A 125 -5.86 13.28 9.53
CA ASP A 125 -6.71 13.57 8.38
C ASP A 125 -5.94 14.20 7.21
N ARG A 126 -4.90 15.00 7.48
CA ARG A 126 -3.98 15.52 6.45
C ARG A 126 -3.17 14.39 5.81
N THR A 127 -2.60 13.50 6.61
CA THR A 127 -1.86 12.34 6.10
C THR A 127 -2.78 11.41 5.30
N CYS A 128 -4.01 11.18 5.76
CA CYS A 128 -5.00 10.39 5.02
C CYS A 128 -5.35 11.00 3.65
N ALA A 129 -5.45 12.33 3.57
CA ALA A 129 -5.71 13.01 2.30
C ALA A 129 -4.56 12.79 1.30
N VAL A 130 -3.30 12.91 1.75
CA VAL A 130 -2.12 12.63 0.91
C VAL A 130 -2.11 11.17 0.46
N VAL A 131 -2.30 10.23 1.39
CA VAL A 131 -2.33 8.79 1.04
C VAL A 131 -3.39 8.51 -0.03
N ARG A 132 -4.62 9.01 0.13
CA ARG A 132 -5.71 8.80 -0.86
C ARG A 132 -5.47 9.50 -2.20
N SER A 133 -4.65 10.56 -2.21
CA SER A 133 -4.27 11.22 -3.46
C SER A 133 -3.24 10.44 -4.26
N LEU A 134 -2.50 9.51 -3.63
CA LEU A 134 -1.39 8.79 -4.24
C LEU A 134 -1.61 7.28 -4.34
N TYR A 135 -2.35 6.67 -3.42
CA TYR A 135 -2.49 5.22 -3.29
C TYR A 135 -3.93 4.81 -2.95
N SER A 136 -4.28 3.59 -3.32
CA SER A 136 -5.49 2.89 -2.86
C SER A 136 -5.11 1.74 -1.92
N TYR A 137 -6.12 1.13 -1.27
CA TYR A 137 -5.93 -0.03 -0.39
C TYR A 137 -5.05 0.18 0.86
N VAL A 138 -4.96 1.43 1.35
CA VAL A 138 -4.30 1.75 2.64
C VAL A 138 -5.33 1.97 3.75
N PRO A 139 -5.38 1.14 4.81
CA PRO A 139 -6.37 1.28 5.87
C PRO A 139 -6.22 2.56 6.71
N LYS A 140 -7.30 3.33 6.88
CA LYS A 140 -7.30 4.56 7.70
C LYS A 140 -6.83 4.33 9.14
N VAL A 141 -7.19 3.19 9.73
CA VAL A 141 -6.79 2.82 11.10
C VAL A 141 -5.28 2.64 11.20
N LEU A 142 -4.65 2.05 10.18
CA LEU A 142 -3.20 1.89 10.14
C LEU A 142 -2.48 3.24 9.96
N ILE A 143 -3.00 4.12 9.11
CA ILE A 143 -2.48 5.51 8.97
C ILE A 143 -2.55 6.24 10.31
N ALA A 144 -3.67 6.13 11.03
CA ALA A 144 -3.85 6.77 12.33
C ALA A 144 -2.84 6.26 13.37
N ALA A 145 -2.62 4.94 13.44
CA ALA A 145 -1.63 4.35 14.33
C ALA A 145 -0.21 4.84 14.01
N PHE A 146 0.17 4.86 12.72
CA PHE A 146 1.48 5.34 12.28
C PHE A 146 1.73 6.80 12.67
N VAL A 147 0.75 7.69 12.46
CA VAL A 147 0.85 9.12 12.84
C VAL A 147 0.86 9.32 14.37
N ALA A 148 0.19 8.44 15.13
CA ALA A 148 0.20 8.48 16.59
C ALA A 148 1.58 8.11 17.16
N GLU A 149 2.25 7.13 16.55
CA GLU A 149 3.56 6.61 16.95
C GLU A 149 4.75 7.36 16.33
N CYS A 150 4.51 8.35 15.47
CA CYS A 150 5.59 9.11 14.83
C CYS A 150 6.35 9.96 15.86
N PRO A 151 7.67 9.74 16.04
CA PRO A 151 8.46 10.43 17.07
C PRO A 151 8.52 11.94 16.85
N THR A 152 8.66 12.40 15.60
CA THR A 152 8.63 13.83 15.27
C THR A 152 7.29 14.48 15.62
N CYS A 153 6.18 13.78 15.38
CA CYS A 153 4.86 14.28 15.76
C CYS A 153 4.65 14.27 17.27
N GLN A 154 5.09 13.21 17.96
CA GLN A 154 4.99 13.11 19.41
C GLN A 154 5.75 14.25 20.07
N TYR A 155 7.01 14.46 19.69
CA TYR A 155 7.82 15.57 20.18
C TYR A 155 7.14 16.93 19.99
N ARG A 156 6.56 17.21 18.81
CA ARG A 156 5.81 18.46 18.54
C ARG A 156 4.52 18.61 19.35
N ARG A 157 3.90 17.51 19.78
CA ARG A 157 2.69 17.55 20.62
C ARG A 157 3.05 17.70 22.11
N THR A 158 4.22 17.22 22.51
CA THR A 158 4.65 17.16 23.91
C THR A 158 5.71 18.20 24.30
N GLY A 159 6.21 19.02 23.38
CA GLY A 159 7.19 20.08 23.69
C GLY A 159 6.62 21.47 23.41
N ASP A 160 6.63 22.43 24.33
CA ASP A 160 7.23 22.51 25.69
C ASP A 160 6.17 22.63 26.80
#